data_AF-A0A934LXJ3-F1
#
_entry.id   AF-A0A934LXJ3-F1
#
_cell.length_a   1.000
_cell.length_b   1.000
_cell.length_c   1.000
_cell.angle_alpha   90.00
_cell.angle_beta   90.00
_cell.angle_gamma   90.00
#
_symmetry.space_group_name_H-M   'P 1'
#
loop_
_entity.id
_entity.type
_entity.pdbx_description
1 polymer ?
#
loop_
_entity_poly.entity_id
_entity_poly.type
_entity_poly.pdbx_seq_one_letter_code
_entity_poly.pdbx_strand_id
1 'polypeptide(L)'
;MTITPPSPQAKPAAAQILFTEEEARLRTELYLNQRVEYQDKYYERRIAEFTFNSDLMLWFSALLMGISTVISSYSVVTDRPVFAFVTALLPTFATAVTAFRSLYQWQRQATIYEDCWLALQQARLSMPDTDFLNKGDYERFFPELVLRAETVLRHEASQWGQMEQVPASPAFKTQETPAVVVKINPPRRRR
;
A
#
# COMPACT_ATOMS: atom_id res chain seq x y z
N MET A 1 -16.22 -6.33 -55.72
CA MET A 1 -15.69 -5.67 -54.51
C MET A 1 -16.86 -5.03 -53.81
N THR A 2 -17.36 -5.67 -52.76
CA THR A 2 -18.56 -5.25 -52.03
C THR A 2 -18.09 -4.51 -50.79
N ILE A 3 -18.30 -3.19 -50.75
CA ILE A 3 -17.89 -2.34 -49.62
C ILE A 3 -19.03 -2.39 -48.60
N THR A 4 -18.84 -3.13 -47.52
CA THR A 4 -19.75 -3.10 -46.37
C THR A 4 -19.52 -1.79 -45.61
N PRO A 5 -20.55 -0.97 -45.34
CA PRO A 5 -20.38 0.25 -44.56
C PRO A 5 -20.03 -0.07 -43.10
N PRO A 6 -19.24 0.79 -42.42
CA PRO A 6 -18.91 0.60 -41.01
C PRO A 6 -20.17 0.72 -40.15
N SER A 7 -20.34 -0.20 -39.20
CA SER A 7 -21.36 -0.14 -38.16
C SER A 7 -21.35 1.22 -37.44
N PRO A 8 -22.53 1.77 -37.06
CA PRO A 8 -22.58 2.98 -36.26
C PRO A 8 -21.91 2.72 -34.91
N GLN A 9 -20.83 3.46 -34.64
CA GLN A 9 -20.19 3.47 -33.33
C GLN A 9 -21.22 3.87 -32.27
N ALA A 10 -21.43 2.99 -31.29
CA ALA A 10 -22.22 3.29 -30.12
C ALA A 10 -21.63 4.54 -29.45
N LYS A 11 -22.46 5.58 -29.36
CA LYS A 11 -22.19 6.82 -28.62
C LYS A 11 -21.69 6.44 -27.22
N PRO A 12 -20.54 6.95 -26.74
CA PRO A 12 -20.13 6.71 -25.36
C PRO A 12 -21.27 7.16 -24.46
N ALA A 13 -21.72 6.26 -23.57
CA ALA A 13 -22.78 6.54 -22.62
C ALA A 13 -22.44 7.87 -21.93
N ALA A 14 -23.30 8.87 -22.12
CA ALA A 14 -23.13 10.18 -21.51
C ALA A 14 -22.86 9.96 -20.02
N ALA A 15 -21.69 10.42 -19.55
CA ALA A 15 -21.34 10.39 -18.15
C ALA A 15 -22.52 10.99 -17.39
N GLN A 16 -23.20 10.16 -16.59
CA GLN A 16 -24.30 10.65 -15.77
C GLN A 16 -23.70 11.71 -14.87
N ILE A 17 -24.15 12.95 -15.02
CA ILE A 17 -23.79 14.04 -14.11
C ILE A 17 -24.35 13.62 -12.75
N LEU A 18 -23.48 13.09 -11.89
CA LEU A 18 -23.89 12.53 -10.60
C LEU A 18 -24.24 13.64 -9.61
N PHE A 19 -23.62 14.82 -9.74
CA PHE A 19 -23.75 15.96 -8.84
C PHE A 19 -23.71 17.26 -9.64
N THR A 20 -24.29 18.32 -9.08
CA THR A 20 -24.03 19.68 -9.60
C THR A 20 -22.57 20.05 -9.33
N GLU A 21 -22.00 20.94 -10.13
CA GLU A 21 -20.61 21.37 -9.95
C GLU A 21 -20.29 21.91 -8.54
N GLU A 22 -21.19 22.73 -7.97
CA GLU A 22 -21.00 23.27 -6.62
C GLU A 22 -21.00 22.16 -5.57
N GLU A 23 -21.87 21.17 -5.74
CA GLU A 23 -21.91 19.98 -4.90
C GLU A 23 -20.65 19.11 -5.09
N ALA A 24 -20.16 18.95 -6.32
CA ALA A 24 -18.90 18.24 -6.60
C ALA A 24 -17.72 18.93 -5.93
N ARG A 25 -17.65 20.27 -5.97
CA ARG A 25 -16.63 21.05 -5.25
C ARG A 25 -16.70 20.81 -3.73
N LEU A 26 -17.87 21.00 -3.13
CA LEU A 26 -18.06 20.82 -1.68
C LEU A 26 -17.71 19.39 -1.22
N ARG A 27 -18.13 18.37 -1.97
CA ARG A 27 -17.80 16.98 -1.69
C ARG A 27 -16.30 16.72 -1.81
N THR A 28 -15.65 17.34 -2.79
CA THR A 28 -14.20 17.20 -2.94
C THR A 28 -13.45 17.80 -1.77
N GLU A 29 -13.78 19.03 -1.39
CA GLU A 29 -13.17 19.71 -0.23
C GLU A 29 -13.40 18.90 1.06
N LEU A 30 -14.63 18.42 1.27
CA LEU A 30 -14.96 17.57 2.42
C LEU A 30 -14.13 16.29 2.42
N TYR A 31 -14.01 15.62 1.27
CA TYR A 31 -13.27 14.36 1.15
C TYR A 31 -11.76 14.58 1.37
N LEU A 32 -11.18 15.63 0.78
CA LEU A 32 -9.78 15.97 1.01
C LEU A 32 -9.50 16.23 2.49
N ASN A 33 -10.32 17.05 3.15
CA ASN A 33 -10.11 17.43 4.55
C ASN A 33 -10.39 16.26 5.52
N GLN A 34 -11.49 15.55 5.34
CA GLN A 34 -11.92 14.53 6.30
C GLN A 34 -11.28 13.16 6.06
N ARG A 35 -10.98 12.82 4.81
CA ARG A 35 -10.47 11.50 4.45
C ARG A 35 -8.98 11.57 4.18
N VAL A 36 -8.54 12.39 3.23
CA VAL A 36 -7.14 12.38 2.78
C VAL A 36 -6.22 12.96 3.85
N GLU A 37 -6.48 14.18 4.33
CA GLU A 37 -5.61 14.85 5.32
C GLU A 37 -5.62 14.13 6.68
N TYR A 38 -6.76 13.59 7.08
CA TYR A 38 -6.83 12.76 8.28
C TYR A 38 -5.94 11.52 8.16
N GLN A 39 -6.04 10.80 7.04
CA GLN A 39 -5.24 9.59 6.82
C GLN A 39 -3.76 9.88 6.65
N ASP A 40 -3.42 11.01 6.04
CA ASP A 40 -2.05 11.52 5.93
C ASP A 40 -1.39 11.64 7.32
N LYS A 41 -2.03 12.41 8.22
CA LYS A 41 -1.57 12.59 9.61
C LYS A 41 -1.58 11.29 10.42
N TYR A 42 -2.50 10.39 10.13
CA TYR A 42 -2.54 9.08 10.77
C TYR A 42 -1.34 8.24 10.37
N TYR A 43 -1.02 8.17 9.07
CA TYR A 43 0.12 7.41 8.57
C TYR A 43 1.45 7.96 9.07
N GLU A 44 1.68 9.27 8.98
CA GLU A 44 2.91 9.88 9.50
C GLU A 44 3.16 9.50 10.97
N ARG A 45 2.11 9.59 11.80
CA ARG A 45 2.18 9.22 13.21
C ARG A 45 2.49 7.74 13.40
N ARG A 46 1.82 6.85 12.65
CA ARG A 46 2.06 5.41 12.74
C ARG A 46 3.47 5.04 12.31
N ILE A 47 3.96 5.61 11.21
CA ILE A 47 5.34 5.42 10.74
C ILE A 47 6.32 5.84 11.83
N ALA A 48 6.14 7.04 12.41
CA ALA A 48 7.00 7.53 13.47
C ALA A 48 6.96 6.64 14.72
N GLU A 49 5.77 6.22 15.17
CA GLU A 49 5.59 5.32 16.31
C GLU A 49 6.31 3.98 16.10
N PHE A 50 6.16 3.36 14.93
CA PHE A 50 6.75 2.04 14.66
C PHE A 50 8.25 2.10 14.43
N THR A 51 8.75 3.14 13.76
CA THR A 51 10.20 3.36 13.62
C THR A 51 10.84 3.59 14.99
N PHE A 52 10.24 4.43 15.83
CA PHE A 52 10.72 4.65 17.21
C PHE A 52 10.76 3.36 18.03
N ASN A 53 9.70 2.53 17.96
CA ASN A 53 9.67 1.25 18.68
C ASN A 53 10.73 0.27 18.17
N SER A 54 10.98 0.24 16.85
CA SER A 54 12.04 -0.57 16.23
C SER A 54 13.43 -0.14 16.74
N ASP A 55 13.71 1.17 16.73
CA ASP A 55 14.97 1.74 17.18
C ASP A 55 15.21 1.52 18.68
N LEU A 56 14.17 1.70 19.49
CA LEU A 56 14.22 1.42 20.92
C LEU A 56 14.59 -0.05 21.19
N MET A 57 14.07 -1.01 20.42
CA MET A 57 14.47 -2.41 20.57
C MET A 57 15.88 -2.73 20.08
N LEU A 58 16.37 -2.02 19.07
CA LEU A 58 17.78 -2.11 18.69
C LEU A 58 18.68 -1.61 19.82
N TRP A 59 18.30 -0.50 20.46
CA TRP A 59 19.00 0.03 21.62
C TRP A 59 18.99 -0.95 22.81
N PHE A 60 17.85 -1.57 23.12
CA PHE A 60 17.76 -2.61 24.16
C PHE A 60 18.66 -3.82 23.84
N SER A 61 18.71 -4.26 22.59
CA SER A 61 19.61 -5.33 22.16
C SER A 61 21.08 -4.95 22.34
N ALA A 62 21.46 -3.73 21.95
CA ALA A 62 22.82 -3.22 22.12
C ALA A 62 23.21 -3.12 23.60
N LEU A 63 22.30 -2.65 24.46
CA LEU A 63 22.49 -2.59 25.90
C LEU A 63 22.72 -3.99 26.50
N LEU A 64 21.91 -4.98 26.10
CA LEU A 64 22.07 -6.36 26.54
C LEU A 64 23.41 -6.95 26.10
N MET A 65 23.86 -6.69 24.86
CA MET A 65 25.19 -7.11 24.40
C MET A 65 26.29 -6.45 25.24
N GLY A 66 26.20 -5.15 25.52
CA GLY A 66 27.17 -4.45 26.36
C GLY A 66 27.28 -5.03 27.77
N ILE A 67 26.14 -5.29 28.41
CA ILE A 67 26.09 -5.94 29.74
C ILE A 67 26.70 -7.34 29.66
N SER A 68 26.36 -8.11 28.62
CA SER A 68 26.90 -9.47 28.40
C SER A 68 28.42 -9.47 28.29
N THR A 69 28.99 -8.51 27.54
CA THR A 69 30.44 -8.36 27.38
C THR A 69 31.12 -8.05 28.71
N VAL A 70 30.56 -7.13 29.50
CA VAL A 70 31.12 -6.77 30.82
C VAL A 70 31.09 -7.99 31.76
N ILE A 71 29.96 -8.69 31.86
CA ILE A 71 29.82 -9.86 32.73
C ILE A 71 30.76 -10.98 32.30
N SER A 72 30.86 -11.25 31.00
CA SER A 72 31.77 -12.25 30.45
C SER A 72 33.23 -11.91 30.79
N SER A 73 33.65 -10.65 30.57
CA SER A 73 35.02 -10.20 30.90
C SER A 73 35.37 -10.36 32.38
N TYR A 74 34.42 -10.09 33.27
CA TYR A 74 34.61 -10.19 34.72
C TYR A 74 34.58 -11.65 35.23
N SER A 75 33.79 -12.52 34.57
CA SER A 75 33.71 -13.94 34.91
C SER A 75 35.02 -14.70 34.70
N VAL A 76 35.84 -14.28 33.74
CA VAL A 76 37.16 -14.89 33.48
C VAL A 76 38.12 -14.69 34.66
N VAL A 77 37.94 -13.60 35.41
CA VAL A 77 38.82 -13.21 36.53
C VAL A 77 38.31 -13.74 37.87
N THR A 78 37.02 -14.10 37.96
CA THR A 78 36.38 -14.42 39.25
C THR A 78 35.67 -15.77 39.20
N ASP A 79 36.18 -16.74 39.96
CA ASP A 79 35.68 -18.12 40.03
C ASP A 79 34.40 -18.25 40.89
N ARG A 80 33.40 -17.38 40.64
CA ARG A 80 32.13 -17.35 41.40
C ARG A 80 31.02 -18.02 40.59
N PRO A 81 30.23 -18.93 41.20
CA PRO A 81 29.17 -19.68 40.51
C PRO A 81 28.03 -18.80 39.96
N VAL A 82 27.85 -17.60 40.53
CA VAL A 82 26.86 -16.62 40.05
C VAL A 82 27.14 -16.22 38.60
N PHE A 83 28.42 -16.12 38.20
CA PHE A 83 28.74 -15.77 36.82
C PHE A 83 28.33 -16.87 35.85
N ALA A 84 28.59 -18.13 36.16
CA ALA A 84 28.18 -19.28 35.34
C ALA A 84 26.66 -19.35 35.15
N PHE A 85 25.88 -19.02 36.18
CA PHE A 85 24.43 -18.91 36.07
C PHE A 85 24.01 -17.81 35.08
N VAL A 86 24.61 -16.62 35.18
CA VAL A 86 24.30 -15.51 34.29
C VAL A 86 24.72 -15.81 32.84
N THR A 87 25.89 -16.40 32.60
CA THR A 87 26.30 -16.79 31.24
C THR A 87 25.38 -17.83 30.63
N ALA A 88 24.82 -18.75 31.42
CA ALA A 88 23.82 -19.70 30.95
C ALA A 88 22.45 -19.05 30.64
N LEU A 89 22.10 -17.95 31.34
CA LEU A 89 20.82 -17.25 31.18
C LEU A 89 20.80 -16.32 29.95
N LEU A 90 21.94 -15.75 29.59
CA LEU A 90 22.07 -14.75 28.51
C LEU A 90 21.53 -15.22 27.15
N PRO A 91 21.83 -16.44 26.64
CA PRO A 91 21.28 -16.92 25.37
C PRO A 91 19.76 -16.97 25.35
N THR A 92 19.13 -17.35 26.48
CA THR A 92 17.67 -17.43 26.61
C THR A 92 17.04 -16.04 26.51
N PHE A 93 17.63 -15.04 27.17
CA PHE A 93 17.17 -13.66 27.05
C PHE A 93 17.35 -13.11 25.63
N ALA A 94 18.50 -13.36 25.00
CA ALA A 94 18.74 -12.94 23.62
C ALA A 94 17.70 -13.56 22.65
N THR A 95 17.36 -14.84 22.85
CA THR A 95 16.34 -15.54 22.08
C THR A 95 14.96 -14.92 22.31
N ALA A 96 14.59 -14.62 23.56
CA ALA A 96 13.31 -14.00 23.88
C ALA A 96 13.15 -12.60 23.25
N VAL A 97 14.19 -11.77 23.28
CA VAL A 97 14.19 -10.45 22.64
C VAL A 97 14.06 -10.58 21.12
N THR A 98 14.78 -11.52 20.51
CA THR A 98 14.70 -11.78 19.08
C THR A 98 13.30 -12.24 18.68
N ALA A 99 12.70 -13.16 19.45
CA ALA A 99 11.33 -13.62 19.25
C ALA A 99 10.32 -12.47 19.39
N PHE A 100 10.49 -11.59 20.38
CA PHE A 100 9.62 -10.42 20.59
C PHE A 100 9.67 -9.46 19.39
N ARG A 101 10.87 -9.14 18.89
CA ARG A 101 11.05 -8.32 17.68
C ARG A 101 10.40 -8.98 16.47
N SER A 102 10.53 -10.30 16.33
CA SER A 102 9.92 -11.07 15.23
C SER A 102 8.40 -11.16 15.33
N LEU A 103 7.84 -11.11 16.54
CA LEU A 103 6.40 -11.21 16.77
C LEU A 103 5.70 -9.89 16.40
N TYR A 104 6.25 -8.76 16.83
CA TYR A 104 5.63 -7.46 16.58
C TYR A 104 5.87 -6.92 15.17
N GLN A 105 7.00 -7.28 14.54
CA GLN A 105 7.32 -6.87 13.17
C GLN A 105 7.15 -5.37 12.91
N TRP A 106 7.51 -4.48 13.87
CA TRP A 106 7.28 -3.03 13.73
C TRP A 106 7.83 -2.46 12.44
N GLN A 107 8.99 -2.94 11.97
CA GLN A 107 9.55 -2.51 10.70
C GLN A 107 8.63 -2.79 9.51
N ARG A 108 8.00 -3.98 9.48
CA ARG A 108 7.05 -4.33 8.43
C ARG A 108 5.82 -3.42 8.50
N GLN A 109 5.33 -3.15 9.72
CA GLN A 109 4.19 -2.26 9.91
C GLN A 109 4.50 -0.84 9.42
N ALA A 110 5.68 -0.30 9.77
CA ALA A 110 6.14 1.01 9.29
C ALA A 110 6.17 1.06 7.76
N THR A 111 6.75 0.06 7.09
CA THR A 111 6.81 0.00 5.61
C THR A 111 5.42 -0.06 4.98
N ILE A 112 4.49 -0.84 5.53
CA ILE A 112 3.09 -0.89 5.02
C ILE A 112 2.46 0.51 5.06
N TYR A 113 2.64 1.24 6.17
CA TYR A 113 2.10 2.58 6.31
C TYR A 113 2.81 3.60 5.41
N GLU A 114 4.12 3.48 5.24
CA GLU A 114 4.91 4.32 4.33
C GLU A 114 4.48 4.14 2.86
N ASP A 115 4.30 2.89 2.42
CA ASP A 115 3.82 2.58 1.08
C ASP A 115 2.40 3.13 0.85
N CYS A 116 1.50 2.96 1.82
CA CYS A 116 0.13 3.49 1.74
C CYS A 116 0.13 5.02 1.76
N TRP A 117 1.00 5.64 2.55
CA TRP A 117 1.16 7.09 2.60
C TRP A 117 1.62 7.66 1.26
N LEU A 118 2.67 7.08 0.68
CA LEU A 118 3.16 7.49 -0.65
C LEU A 118 2.09 7.31 -1.73
N ALA A 119 1.36 6.19 -1.70
CA ALA A 119 0.28 5.93 -2.65
C ALA A 119 -0.90 6.91 -2.44
N LEU A 120 -1.21 7.31 -1.21
CA LEU A 120 -2.22 8.32 -0.90
C LEU A 120 -1.80 9.70 -1.42
N GLN A 121 -0.52 10.07 -1.28
CA GLN A 121 -0.01 11.31 -1.86
C GLN A 121 -0.09 11.28 -3.40
N GLN A 122 0.22 10.14 -4.03
CA GLN A 122 0.01 9.97 -5.48
C GLN A 122 -1.47 10.05 -5.88
N ALA A 123 -2.38 9.53 -5.06
CA ALA A 123 -3.82 9.67 -5.29
C ALA A 123 -4.26 11.15 -5.18
N ARG A 124 -3.72 11.90 -4.21
CA ARG A 124 -3.98 13.34 -4.07
C ARG A 124 -3.55 14.13 -5.31
N LEU A 125 -2.42 13.77 -5.92
CA LEU A 125 -1.93 14.39 -7.17
C LEU A 125 -2.79 14.12 -8.40
N SER A 126 -3.82 13.26 -8.31
CA SER A 126 -4.79 13.08 -9.41
C SER A 126 -5.70 14.30 -9.61
N MET A 127 -5.83 15.15 -8.59
CA MET A 127 -6.58 16.38 -8.66
C MET A 127 -5.62 17.56 -8.82
N PRO A 128 -5.82 18.42 -9.84
CA PRO A 128 -5.11 19.69 -9.95
C PRO A 128 -5.37 20.57 -8.73
N ASP A 129 -4.43 21.46 -8.41
CA ASP A 129 -4.66 22.48 -7.38
C ASP A 129 -5.90 23.32 -7.74
N THR A 130 -6.59 23.82 -6.71
CA THR A 130 -7.86 24.57 -6.85
C THR A 130 -7.75 25.77 -7.78
N ASP A 131 -6.56 26.36 -7.88
CA ASP A 131 -6.29 27.55 -8.68
C ASP A 131 -6.26 27.27 -10.20
N PHE A 132 -6.14 25.99 -10.59
CA PHE A 132 -6.06 25.57 -12.00
C PHE A 132 -7.32 24.85 -12.49
N LEU A 133 -8.35 24.72 -11.64
CA LEU A 133 -9.59 24.04 -12.00
C LEU A 133 -10.55 24.99 -12.72
N ASN A 134 -10.98 24.59 -13.92
CA ASN A 134 -12.02 25.28 -14.66
C ASN A 134 -13.40 24.76 -14.27
N LYS A 135 -14.41 25.49 -14.73
CA LYS A 135 -15.80 25.14 -14.53
C LYS A 135 -16.10 23.74 -15.09
N GLY A 136 -16.59 22.82 -14.25
CA GLY A 136 -16.90 21.42 -14.59
C GLY A 136 -15.78 20.41 -14.38
N ASP A 137 -14.56 20.84 -14.06
CA ASP A 137 -13.43 19.92 -13.83
C ASP A 137 -13.62 19.08 -12.55
N TYR A 138 -14.30 19.63 -11.54
CA TYR A 138 -14.61 18.90 -10.29
C TYR A 138 -15.44 17.64 -10.53
N GLU A 139 -16.42 17.68 -11.45
CA GLU A 139 -17.24 16.51 -11.78
C GLU A 139 -16.41 15.38 -12.40
N ARG A 140 -15.31 15.73 -13.08
CA ARG A 140 -14.40 14.78 -13.71
C ARG A 140 -13.37 14.21 -12.73
N PHE A 141 -12.72 15.07 -11.95
CA PHE A 141 -11.60 14.66 -11.09
C PHE A 141 -12.05 14.07 -9.75
N PHE A 142 -13.20 14.49 -9.21
CA PHE A 142 -13.67 14.00 -7.91
C PHE A 142 -13.85 12.47 -7.87
N PRO A 143 -14.55 11.82 -8.82
CA PRO A 143 -14.68 10.36 -8.81
C PRO A 143 -13.33 9.64 -8.93
N GLU A 144 -12.40 10.22 -9.69
CA GLU A 144 -11.06 9.66 -9.85
C GLU A 144 -10.23 9.74 -8.56
N LEU A 145 -10.27 10.89 -7.87
CA LEU A 145 -9.64 11.08 -6.56
C LEU A 145 -10.17 10.05 -5.55
N VAL A 146 -11.49 9.92 -5.44
CA VAL A 146 -12.13 8.98 -4.50
C VAL A 146 -11.78 7.55 -4.85
N LEU A 147 -11.84 7.17 -6.14
CA LEU A 147 -11.49 5.83 -6.58
C LEU A 147 -10.05 5.47 -6.21
N ARG A 148 -9.09 6.37 -6.49
CA ARG A 148 -7.67 6.13 -6.20
C ARG A 148 -7.41 6.07 -4.69
N ALA A 149 -7.93 7.03 -3.93
CA ALA A 149 -7.75 7.07 -2.47
C ALA A 149 -8.36 5.83 -1.80
N GLU A 150 -9.62 5.46 -2.12
CA GLU A 150 -10.24 4.25 -1.54
C GLU A 150 -9.56 2.96 -2.00
N THR A 151 -8.94 2.94 -3.19
CA THR A 151 -8.13 1.79 -3.62
C THR A 151 -6.92 1.61 -2.71
N VAL A 152 -6.23 2.70 -2.34
CA VAL A 152 -5.11 2.66 -1.38
C VAL A 152 -5.58 2.14 -0.02
N LEU A 153 -6.70 2.67 0.51
CA LEU A 153 -7.24 2.26 1.80
C LEU A 153 -7.70 0.80 1.83
N ARG A 154 -8.29 0.31 0.73
CA ARG A 154 -8.64 -1.11 0.60
C ARG A 154 -7.38 -1.98 0.51
N HIS A 155 -6.35 -1.52 -0.20
CA HIS A 155 -5.08 -2.23 -0.26
C HIS A 155 -4.48 -2.35 1.14
N GLU A 156 -4.43 -1.26 1.91
CA GLU A 156 -4.02 -1.29 3.32
C GLU A 156 -4.84 -2.32 4.12
N ALA A 157 -6.17 -2.26 4.08
CA ALA A 157 -7.04 -3.19 4.80
C ALA A 157 -6.80 -4.66 4.41
N SER A 158 -6.44 -4.92 3.14
CA SER A 158 -6.11 -6.26 2.66
C SER A 158 -4.79 -6.80 3.24
N GLN A 159 -3.80 -5.93 3.50
CA GLN A 159 -2.53 -6.33 4.13
C GLN A 159 -2.73 -6.82 5.56
N TRP A 160 -3.79 -6.37 6.23
CA TRP A 160 -4.16 -6.79 7.58
C TRP A 160 -5.04 -8.05 7.62
N GLY A 161 -5.33 -8.66 6.46
CA GLY A 161 -6.13 -9.89 6.36
C GLY A 161 -7.63 -9.70 6.65
N GLN A 162 -8.12 -8.45 6.66
CA GLN A 162 -9.53 -8.15 6.97
C GLN A 162 -10.44 -8.05 5.74
N MET A 163 -9.89 -8.07 4.52
CA MET A 163 -10.67 -8.04 3.28
C MET A 163 -10.26 -9.18 2.36
N GLU A 164 -10.91 -10.33 2.53
CA GLU A 164 -11.00 -11.36 1.51
C GLU A 164 -11.69 -10.73 0.28
N GLN A 165 -11.07 -10.88 -0.89
CA GLN A 165 -11.31 -10.09 -2.10
C GLN A 165 -12.80 -9.96 -2.44
N VAL A 166 -13.39 -8.78 -2.22
CA VAL A 166 -14.63 -8.42 -2.92
C VAL A 166 -14.24 -8.25 -4.39
N PRO A 167 -14.74 -9.09 -5.32
CA PRO A 167 -14.34 -9.01 -6.71
C PRO A 167 -14.62 -7.61 -7.23
N ALA A 168 -13.60 -7.01 -7.85
CA ALA A 168 -13.76 -5.78 -8.62
C ALA A 168 -14.93 -5.98 -9.58
N SER A 169 -15.95 -5.12 -9.48
CA SER A 169 -17.09 -5.12 -10.40
C SER A 169 -16.55 -5.11 -11.84
N PRO A 170 -16.98 -6.02 -12.73
CA PRO A 170 -16.43 -6.15 -14.07
C PRO A 170 -16.99 -5.06 -14.98
N ALA A 171 -16.56 -3.82 -14.79
CA ALA A 171 -16.70 -2.77 -15.79
C ALA A 171 -15.29 -2.45 -16.30
N PHE A 172 -15.06 -2.73 -17.58
CA PHE A 172 -13.78 -2.65 -18.31
C PHE A 172 -12.81 -3.83 -18.17
N LYS A 173 -13.26 -5.01 -18.62
CA LYS A 173 -12.35 -5.86 -19.42
C LYS A 173 -12.47 -5.42 -20.87
N THR A 174 -11.44 -4.76 -21.39
CA THR A 174 -11.19 -4.68 -22.83
C THR A 174 -11.19 -6.11 -23.35
N GLN A 175 -12.21 -6.48 -24.13
CA GLN A 175 -12.23 -7.75 -24.84
C GLN A 175 -11.13 -7.70 -25.90
N GLU A 176 -9.94 -8.16 -25.56
CA GLU A 176 -9.02 -8.68 -26.56
C GLU A 176 -9.68 -9.91 -27.18
N THR A 177 -10.21 -9.71 -28.39
CA THR A 177 -10.70 -10.80 -29.21
C THR A 177 -9.49 -11.64 -29.63
N PRO A 178 -9.40 -12.93 -29.29
CA PRO A 178 -8.28 -13.75 -29.73
C PRO A 178 -8.32 -13.84 -31.27
N ALA A 179 -7.21 -13.44 -31.90
CA ALA A 179 -7.01 -13.57 -33.34
C ALA A 179 -7.18 -15.04 -33.75
N VAL A 180 -8.26 -15.32 -34.47
CA VAL A 180 -8.45 -16.61 -35.15
C VAL A 180 -7.37 -16.71 -36.22
N VAL A 181 -6.31 -17.47 -35.92
CA VAL A 181 -5.28 -17.82 -36.91
C VAL A 181 -5.92 -18.81 -37.89
N VAL A 182 -6.46 -18.27 -38.99
CA VAL A 182 -6.88 -19.07 -40.14
C VAL A 182 -5.62 -19.62 -40.81
N LYS A 183 -5.33 -20.91 -40.59
CA LYS A 183 -4.30 -21.64 -41.36
C LYS A 183 -4.76 -21.75 -42.82
N ILE A 184 -4.24 -20.89 -43.68
CA ILE A 184 -4.39 -21.01 -45.13
C ILE A 184 -3.43 -22.09 -45.61
N ASN A 185 -3.98 -23.22 -46.07
CA ASN A 185 -3.22 -24.33 -46.62
C ASN A 185 -2.78 -23.97 -48.06
N PRO A 186 -1.48 -24.02 -48.42
CA PRO A 186 -1.06 -23.68 -49.78
C PRO A 186 -1.44 -24.78 -50.79
N PRO A 187 -1.72 -24.43 -52.05
CA PRO A 187 -2.11 -25.39 -53.07
C PRO A 187 -0.95 -26.35 -53.40
N ARG A 188 -1.24 -27.66 -53.35
CA ARG A 188 -0.38 -28.74 -53.87
C ARG A 188 -0.03 -28.44 -55.34
N ARG A 189 1.23 -28.10 -55.61
CA ARG A 189 1.79 -28.17 -56.96
C ARG A 189 1.82 -29.63 -57.40
N ARG A 190 1.02 -29.96 -58.42
CA ARG A 190 1.21 -31.19 -59.21
C ARG A 190 2.48 -31.03 -60.03
N ARG A 191 3.49 -31.87 -59.78
CA ARG A 191 4.37 -32.48 -60.78
C ARG A 191 4.86 -33.81 -60.23
#